data_AF-A0A444IR22-F1
#
_entry.id   AF-A0A444IR22-F1
#
_cell.length_a   1.000
_cell.length_b   1.000
_cell.length_c   1.000
_cell.angle_alpha   90.00
_cell.angle_beta   90.00
_cell.angle_gamma   90.00
#
_symmetry.space_group_name_H-M   'P 1'
#
loop_
_entity.id
_entity.type
_entity.pdbx_description
1 polymer ?
#
loop_
_entity_poly.entity_id
_entity_poly.type
_entity_poly.pdbx_seq_one_letter_code
_entity_poly.pdbx_strand_id
1 'polypeptide(L)'
;FWISPAYNHRTDEYGGDIKNRTRIHREILQAIREAVGRDYPVFIKMNCADFIENGLEADDSLQAAKIFTDAGADAIEVSGGIIRTGTLSPSRPGIITHEKEAYFREYAQKMKAAISISLILVGGIKSFEVASEIIEQEVADYISMSRAFVREPDLISRWKSGDHRPSRCKSDNLCFTPGFEGKGVYCVTREIEEKKNLRVT
;
A
#
# COMPACT_ATOMS: atom_id res chain seq x y z
N PHE A 1 -7.25 -1.38 12.81
CA PHE A 1 -7.88 -1.86 14.05
C PHE A 1 -9.28 -1.28 14.24
N TRP A 2 -9.43 0.05 14.35
CA TRP A 2 -10.76 0.68 14.55
C TRP A 2 -11.81 0.35 13.47
N ILE A 3 -11.44 0.36 12.19
CA ILE A 3 -12.40 0.08 11.09
C ILE A 3 -12.83 -1.40 11.06
N SER A 4 -11.97 -2.31 11.51
CA SER A 4 -12.16 -3.76 11.33
C SER A 4 -13.06 -4.35 12.41
N PRO A 5 -14.10 -5.13 12.06
CA PRO A 5 -15.00 -5.75 13.04
C PRO A 5 -14.30 -6.81 13.88
N ALA A 6 -13.20 -7.41 13.38
CA ALA A 6 -12.40 -8.40 14.10
C ALA A 6 -11.65 -7.82 15.31
N TYR A 7 -11.51 -6.49 15.38
CA TYR A 7 -10.77 -5.81 16.44
C TYR A 7 -11.58 -4.78 17.20
N ASN A 8 -12.63 -4.22 16.59
CA ASN A 8 -13.47 -3.21 17.21
C ASN A 8 -14.84 -3.80 17.58
N HIS A 9 -14.94 -4.24 18.83
CA HIS A 9 -16.18 -4.75 19.45
C HIS A 9 -16.87 -3.72 20.35
N ARG A 10 -16.55 -2.43 20.18
CA ARG A 10 -17.15 -1.36 20.98
C ARG A 10 -18.65 -1.26 20.70
N THR A 11 -19.40 -0.87 21.71
CA THR A 11 -20.86 -0.62 21.64
C THR A 11 -21.22 0.85 21.78
N ASP A 12 -20.22 1.73 21.91
CA ASP A 12 -20.38 3.18 21.91
C ASP A 12 -20.30 3.76 20.49
N GLU A 13 -20.26 5.10 20.37
CA GLU A 13 -20.27 5.81 19.09
C GLU A 13 -19.04 5.57 18.19
N TYR A 14 -18.04 4.81 18.65
CA TYR A 14 -16.87 4.41 17.85
C TYR A 14 -16.92 2.94 17.39
N GLY A 15 -17.99 2.20 17.71
CA GLY A 15 -18.19 0.81 17.31
C GLY A 15 -19.48 0.56 16.52
N GLY A 16 -19.69 -0.68 16.11
CA GLY A 16 -20.83 -1.07 15.29
C GLY A 16 -20.61 -0.79 13.80
N ASP A 17 -21.44 0.06 13.20
CA ASP A 17 -21.43 0.29 11.76
C ASP A 17 -20.14 0.97 11.25
N ILE A 18 -19.95 0.99 9.92
CA ILE A 18 -18.77 1.60 9.30
C ILE A 18 -18.64 3.10 9.61
N LYS A 19 -19.74 3.85 9.80
CA LYS A 19 -19.71 5.29 10.08
C LYS A 19 -19.16 5.59 11.47
N ASN A 20 -19.47 4.74 12.45
CA ASN A 20 -18.94 4.82 13.80
C ASN A 20 -17.50 4.30 13.86
N ARG A 21 -17.21 3.17 13.23
CA ARG A 21 -15.84 2.60 13.20
C ARG A 21 -14.82 3.50 12.47
N THR A 22 -15.28 4.37 11.57
CA THR A 22 -14.46 5.39 10.90
C THR A 22 -14.42 6.73 11.64
N ARG A 23 -15.24 6.95 12.68
CA ARG A 23 -15.38 8.24 13.40
C ARG A 23 -14.04 8.83 13.82
N ILE A 24 -13.23 8.06 14.54
CA ILE A 24 -11.94 8.53 15.05
C ILE A 24 -11.00 9.01 13.92
N HIS A 25 -11.06 8.39 12.75
CA HIS A 25 -10.23 8.78 11.62
C HIS A 25 -10.69 10.11 11.01
N ARG A 26 -12.01 10.36 10.99
CA ARG A 26 -12.55 11.65 10.54
C ARG A 26 -12.20 12.76 11.51
N GLU A 27 -12.26 12.50 12.82
CA GLU A 27 -11.85 13.46 13.86
C GLU A 27 -10.35 13.78 13.76
N ILE A 28 -9.52 12.77 13.54
CA ILE A 28 -8.08 12.95 13.29
C ILE A 28 -7.86 13.76 12.00
N LEU A 29 -8.53 13.40 10.91
CA LEU A 29 -8.42 14.12 9.63
C LEU A 29 -8.85 15.57 9.80
N GLN A 30 -9.95 15.84 10.49
CA GLN A 30 -10.42 17.19 10.79
C GLN A 30 -9.37 17.97 11.61
N ALA A 31 -8.84 17.39 12.68
CA ALA A 31 -7.82 18.04 13.51
C ALA A 31 -6.55 18.35 12.70
N ILE A 32 -6.13 17.44 11.80
CA ILE A 32 -5.03 17.70 10.87
C ILE A 32 -5.39 18.88 9.97
N ARG A 33 -6.58 18.89 9.37
CA ARG A 33 -7.03 19.98 8.48
C ARG A 33 -7.10 21.33 9.17
N GLU A 34 -7.52 21.38 10.42
CA GLU A 34 -7.52 22.59 11.23
C GLU A 34 -6.09 23.10 11.47
N ALA A 35 -5.12 22.20 11.61
CA ALA A 35 -3.71 22.57 11.82
C ALA A 35 -2.98 22.98 10.53
N VAL A 36 -3.23 22.32 9.40
CA VAL A 36 -2.44 22.49 8.16
C VAL A 36 -3.17 23.21 7.02
N GLY A 37 -4.49 23.41 7.14
CA GLY A 37 -5.31 24.01 6.09
C GLY A 37 -5.56 23.08 4.89
N ARG A 38 -6.04 23.67 3.79
CA ARG A 38 -6.41 22.95 2.55
C ARG A 38 -5.28 22.84 1.53
N ASP A 39 -4.27 23.72 1.60
CA ASP A 39 -3.16 23.72 0.64
C ASP A 39 -2.09 22.65 0.96
N TYR A 40 -2.15 22.05 2.15
CA TYR A 40 -1.25 20.97 2.56
C TYR A 40 -1.88 19.60 2.25
N PRO A 41 -1.21 18.72 1.48
CA PRO A 41 -1.77 17.42 1.11
C PRO A 41 -1.85 16.47 2.31
N VAL A 42 -3.03 15.87 2.52
CA VAL A 42 -3.26 14.84 3.55
C VAL A 42 -3.84 13.59 2.89
N PHE A 43 -3.06 12.51 2.96
CA PHE A 43 -3.42 11.22 2.37
C PHE A 43 -3.84 10.22 3.45
N ILE A 44 -4.71 9.28 3.09
CA ILE A 44 -5.07 8.15 3.94
C ILE A 44 -4.60 6.86 3.30
N LYS A 45 -3.79 6.08 4.03
CA LYS A 45 -3.46 4.71 3.64
C LYS A 45 -4.37 3.73 4.36
N MET A 46 -5.09 2.90 3.61
CA MET A 46 -6.05 1.96 4.19
C MET A 46 -6.04 0.59 3.50
N ASN A 47 -6.60 -0.40 4.19
CA ASN A 47 -6.78 -1.74 3.65
C ASN A 47 -8.04 -1.79 2.76
N CYS A 48 -7.97 -2.51 1.64
CA CYS A 48 -9.13 -2.94 0.85
C CYS A 48 -9.88 -4.09 1.51
N ALA A 49 -9.17 -4.93 2.25
CA ALA A 49 -9.70 -5.99 3.10
C ALA A 49 -8.61 -6.45 4.07
N ASP A 50 -9.01 -7.06 5.18
CA ASP A 50 -8.06 -7.65 6.14
C ASP A 50 -7.70 -9.10 5.80
N PHE A 51 -8.49 -9.78 4.99
CA PHE A 51 -8.31 -11.21 4.63
C PHE A 51 -8.31 -12.17 5.84
N ILE A 52 -9.12 -11.87 6.85
CA ILE A 52 -9.39 -12.74 7.99
C ILE A 52 -10.89 -12.87 8.21
N GLU A 53 -11.30 -13.90 8.95
CA GLU A 53 -12.66 -14.05 9.42
C GLU A 53 -13.10 -12.82 10.24
N ASN A 54 -14.31 -12.32 9.97
CA ASN A 54 -14.87 -11.11 10.59
C ASN A 54 -13.98 -9.86 10.44
N GLY A 55 -13.05 -9.84 9.47
CA GLY A 55 -12.18 -8.71 9.19
C GLY A 55 -12.88 -7.59 8.42
N LEU A 56 -12.14 -6.52 8.13
CA LEU A 56 -12.57 -5.52 7.17
C LEU A 56 -12.77 -6.18 5.80
N GLU A 57 -13.93 -5.96 5.19
CA GLU A 57 -14.23 -6.47 3.84
C GLU A 57 -14.15 -5.37 2.76
N ALA A 58 -14.23 -5.78 1.50
CA ALA A 58 -14.15 -4.87 0.35
C ALA A 58 -15.22 -3.77 0.41
N ASP A 59 -16.48 -4.13 0.70
CA ASP A 59 -17.58 -3.18 0.75
C ASP A 59 -17.46 -2.19 1.92
N ASP A 60 -16.93 -2.65 3.06
CA ASP A 60 -16.57 -1.77 4.18
C ASP A 60 -15.49 -0.78 3.74
N SER A 61 -14.46 -1.25 3.03
CA SER A 61 -13.37 -0.39 2.55
C SER A 61 -13.85 0.67 1.55
N LEU A 62 -14.80 0.32 0.67
CA LEU A 62 -15.40 1.25 -0.28
C LEU A 62 -16.23 2.33 0.43
N GLN A 63 -17.01 1.94 1.44
CA GLN A 63 -17.77 2.88 2.27
C GLN A 63 -16.83 3.81 3.05
N ALA A 64 -15.79 3.27 3.67
CA ALA A 64 -14.79 4.07 4.38
C ALA A 64 -14.05 5.04 3.44
N ALA A 65 -13.69 4.61 2.23
CA ALA A 65 -13.05 5.47 1.25
C ALA A 65 -13.93 6.67 0.85
N LYS A 66 -15.24 6.46 0.64
CA LYS A 66 -16.20 7.55 0.41
C LYS A 66 -16.29 8.50 1.61
N ILE A 67 -16.42 7.94 2.82
CA ILE A 67 -16.47 8.74 4.06
C ILE A 67 -15.22 9.62 4.21
N PHE A 68 -14.05 9.10 3.89
CA PHE A 68 -12.78 9.84 3.97
C PHE A 68 -12.65 10.88 2.86
N THR A 69 -13.17 10.58 1.66
CA THR A 69 -13.28 11.55 0.56
C THR A 69 -14.15 12.73 0.99
N ASP A 70 -15.34 12.47 1.54
CA ASP A 70 -16.27 13.52 2.00
C ASP A 70 -15.73 14.31 3.19
N ALA A 71 -14.95 13.67 4.07
CA ALA A 71 -14.26 14.33 5.18
C ALA A 71 -13.06 15.18 4.73
N GLY A 72 -12.68 15.10 3.45
CA GLY A 72 -11.71 15.97 2.82
C GLY A 72 -10.28 15.45 2.87
N ALA A 73 -10.06 14.15 2.69
CA ALA A 73 -8.76 13.60 2.30
C ALA A 73 -8.42 13.99 0.84
N ASP A 74 -7.14 14.16 0.50
CA ASP A 74 -6.74 14.53 -0.88
C ASP A 74 -6.41 13.32 -1.75
N ALA A 75 -6.00 12.22 -1.12
CA ALA A 75 -5.76 10.95 -1.81
C ALA A 75 -5.91 9.76 -0.86
N ILE A 76 -6.17 8.60 -1.45
CA ILE A 76 -6.18 7.31 -0.75
C ILE A 76 -5.10 6.40 -1.33
N GLU A 77 -4.25 5.83 -0.47
CA GLU A 77 -3.38 4.72 -0.83
C GLU A 77 -4.01 3.40 -0.39
N VAL A 78 -4.30 2.51 -1.36
CA VAL A 78 -4.96 1.24 -1.09
C VAL A 78 -3.95 0.09 -0.95
N SER A 79 -4.01 -0.59 0.19
CA SER A 79 -3.23 -1.76 0.60
C SER A 79 -4.19 -2.89 0.99
N GLY A 80 -3.73 -3.97 1.61
CA GLY A 80 -4.61 -4.98 2.18
C GLY A 80 -3.87 -5.99 3.06
N GLY A 81 -4.61 -6.74 3.84
CA GLY A 81 -4.11 -7.76 4.74
C GLY A 81 -3.55 -7.22 6.07
N ILE A 82 -3.15 -8.14 6.93
CA ILE A 82 -2.46 -7.87 8.18
C ILE A 82 -1.22 -8.77 8.28
N ILE A 83 -0.29 -8.45 9.17
CA ILE A 83 0.97 -9.22 9.29
C ILE A 83 0.71 -10.72 9.53
N ARG A 84 -0.43 -11.08 10.15
CA ARG A 84 -0.81 -12.45 10.50
C ARG A 84 -1.54 -13.24 9.40
N THR A 85 -1.81 -12.66 8.22
CA THR A 85 -2.55 -13.35 7.13
C THR A 85 -1.68 -14.20 6.20
N GLY A 86 -0.42 -14.46 6.57
CA GLY A 86 0.47 -15.35 5.81
C GLY A 86 0.64 -14.90 4.34
N THR A 87 0.15 -15.72 3.41
CA THR A 87 0.25 -15.46 1.95
C THR A 87 -0.53 -14.23 1.50
N LEU A 88 -1.52 -13.80 2.28
CA LEU A 88 -2.31 -12.59 2.04
C LEU A 88 -1.83 -11.39 2.88
N SER A 89 -0.60 -11.44 3.40
CA SER A 89 -0.02 -10.30 4.11
C SER A 89 0.12 -9.07 3.20
N PRO A 90 0.28 -7.86 3.78
CA PRO A 90 0.50 -6.64 3.00
C PRO A 90 1.76 -6.67 2.13
N SER A 91 2.72 -7.53 2.46
CA SER A 91 3.98 -7.68 1.73
C SER A 91 4.15 -9.12 1.26
N ARG A 92 3.50 -9.46 0.15
CA ARG A 92 3.55 -10.82 -0.41
C ARG A 92 4.94 -11.13 -0.99
N PRO A 93 5.56 -12.27 -0.63
CA PRO A 93 6.81 -12.71 -1.22
C PRO A 93 6.60 -13.40 -2.58
N GLY A 94 7.67 -13.71 -3.30
CA GLY A 94 7.60 -14.60 -4.49
C GLY A 94 6.92 -13.97 -5.71
N ILE A 95 6.99 -12.64 -5.84
CA ILE A 95 6.49 -11.90 -7.01
C ILE A 95 7.54 -11.98 -8.13
N ILE A 96 7.38 -13.01 -8.96
CA ILE A 96 8.31 -13.42 -10.01
C ILE A 96 7.77 -13.24 -11.44
N THR A 97 6.46 -13.00 -11.60
CA THR A 97 5.81 -12.75 -12.89
C THR A 97 4.94 -11.49 -12.81
N HIS A 98 4.60 -10.90 -13.96
CA HIS A 98 3.78 -9.69 -14.04
C HIS A 98 2.38 -9.89 -13.43
N GLU A 99 1.77 -11.06 -13.60
CA GLU A 99 0.43 -11.38 -13.11
C GLU A 99 0.35 -11.43 -11.58
N LYS A 100 1.51 -11.59 -10.91
CA LYS A 100 1.59 -11.56 -9.45
C LYS A 100 1.81 -10.16 -8.90
N GLU A 101 2.18 -9.19 -9.74
CA GLU A 101 2.28 -7.79 -9.33
C GLU A 101 0.90 -7.14 -9.20
N ALA A 102 0.87 -5.95 -8.60
CA ALA A 102 -0.36 -5.18 -8.42
C ALA A 102 -1.50 -5.99 -7.78
N TYR A 103 -1.20 -6.81 -6.77
CA TYR A 103 -2.16 -7.77 -6.22
C TYR A 103 -3.37 -7.17 -5.48
N PHE A 104 -3.53 -5.84 -5.50
CA PHE A 104 -4.74 -5.13 -5.08
C PHE A 104 -5.47 -4.42 -6.24
N ARG A 105 -5.08 -4.69 -7.50
CA ARG A 105 -5.59 -4.06 -8.74
C ARG A 105 -7.12 -4.07 -8.81
N GLU A 106 -7.76 -5.21 -8.58
CA GLU A 106 -9.22 -5.32 -8.65
C GLU A 106 -9.94 -4.48 -7.59
N TYR A 107 -9.38 -4.40 -6.37
CA TYR A 107 -9.93 -3.55 -5.32
C TYR A 107 -9.73 -2.07 -5.63
N ALA A 108 -8.56 -1.71 -6.16
CA ALA A 108 -8.27 -0.35 -6.59
C ALA A 108 -9.22 0.11 -7.69
N GLN A 109 -9.49 -0.72 -8.70
CA GLN A 109 -10.42 -0.37 -9.77
C GLN A 109 -11.85 -0.09 -9.24
N LYS A 110 -12.34 -0.93 -8.32
CA LYS A 110 -13.64 -0.68 -7.66
C LYS A 110 -13.63 0.59 -6.83
N MET A 111 -12.54 0.86 -6.11
CA MET A 111 -12.39 2.06 -5.28
C MET A 111 -12.26 3.33 -6.12
N LYS A 112 -11.54 3.28 -7.25
CA LYS A 112 -11.37 4.38 -8.20
C LYS A 112 -12.71 4.83 -8.77
N ALA A 113 -13.61 3.90 -9.07
CA ALA A 113 -14.98 4.19 -9.50
C ALA A 113 -15.87 4.79 -8.39
N ALA A 114 -15.46 4.70 -7.12
CA ALA A 114 -16.27 5.05 -5.97
C ALA A 114 -15.90 6.39 -5.32
N ILE A 115 -14.74 6.97 -5.62
CA ILE A 115 -14.21 8.20 -5.01
C ILE A 115 -13.87 9.25 -6.07
N SER A 116 -13.87 10.53 -5.69
CA SER A 116 -13.55 11.67 -6.56
C SER A 116 -12.13 12.22 -6.40
N ILE A 117 -11.38 11.69 -5.44
CA ILE A 117 -9.99 12.09 -5.14
C ILE A 117 -8.98 11.10 -5.74
N SER A 118 -7.70 11.44 -5.70
CA SER A 118 -6.66 10.57 -6.28
C SER A 118 -6.53 9.25 -5.54
N LEU A 119 -6.35 8.16 -6.30
CA LEU A 119 -6.08 6.83 -5.78
C LEU A 119 -4.62 6.44 -6.08
N ILE A 120 -3.94 5.93 -5.06
CA ILE A 120 -2.57 5.43 -5.12
C ILE A 120 -2.58 3.91 -4.91
N LEU A 121 -2.08 3.15 -5.87
CA LEU A 121 -2.04 1.69 -5.77
C LEU A 121 -0.64 1.20 -5.33
N VAL A 122 -0.58 0.52 -4.19
CA VAL A 122 0.55 -0.33 -3.81
C VAL A 122 0.21 -1.79 -4.08
N GLY A 123 1.20 -2.66 -4.21
CA GLY A 123 0.91 -4.10 -4.36
C GLY A 123 2.03 -4.90 -4.99
N GLY A 124 3.28 -4.68 -4.56
CA GLY A 124 4.42 -5.42 -5.11
C GLY A 124 4.77 -5.08 -6.56
N ILE A 125 4.34 -3.92 -7.04
CA ILE A 125 4.69 -3.39 -8.37
C ILE A 125 6.20 -3.14 -8.43
N LYS A 126 6.83 -3.66 -9.47
CA LYS A 126 8.28 -3.65 -9.71
C LYS A 126 8.65 -3.65 -11.19
N SER A 127 7.71 -3.80 -12.11
CA SER A 127 7.94 -3.76 -13.56
C SER A 127 7.41 -2.47 -14.17
N PHE A 128 8.13 -1.93 -15.15
CA PHE A 128 7.73 -0.68 -15.83
C PHE A 128 6.41 -0.89 -16.57
N GLU A 129 6.27 -2.02 -17.26
CA GLU A 129 5.10 -2.36 -18.07
C GLU A 129 3.84 -2.48 -17.20
N VAL A 130 3.94 -3.16 -16.05
CA VAL A 130 2.83 -3.26 -15.09
C VAL A 130 2.46 -1.89 -14.53
N ALA A 131 3.45 -1.05 -14.25
CA ALA A 131 3.21 0.30 -13.76
C ALA A 131 2.51 1.17 -14.83
N SER A 132 3.00 1.16 -16.07
CA SER A 132 2.36 1.87 -17.18
C SER A 132 0.93 1.40 -17.42
N GLU A 133 0.70 0.09 -17.43
CA GLU A 133 -0.62 -0.50 -17.64
C GLU A 133 -1.64 -0.01 -16.61
N ILE A 134 -1.26 0.09 -15.33
CA ILE A 134 -2.14 0.57 -14.25
C ILE A 134 -2.62 2.00 -14.52
N ILE A 135 -1.74 2.87 -15.00
CA ILE A 135 -2.06 4.27 -15.29
C ILE A 135 -2.85 4.38 -16.59
N GLU A 136 -2.41 3.69 -17.64
CA GLU A 136 -3.05 3.70 -18.97
C GLU A 136 -4.49 3.15 -18.93
N GLN A 137 -4.75 2.17 -18.06
CA GLN A 137 -6.09 1.60 -17.84
C GLN A 137 -6.89 2.34 -16.75
N GLU A 138 -6.38 3.46 -16.23
CA GLU A 138 -7.03 4.26 -15.19
C GLU A 138 -7.40 3.46 -13.92
N VAL A 139 -6.63 2.41 -13.59
CA VAL A 139 -6.84 1.62 -12.38
C VAL A 139 -6.52 2.46 -11.13
N ALA A 140 -5.52 3.33 -11.22
CA ALA A 140 -5.12 4.28 -10.19
C ALA A 140 -4.44 5.51 -10.83
N ASP A 141 -4.40 6.63 -10.12
CA ASP A 141 -3.74 7.86 -10.60
C ASP A 141 -2.23 7.83 -10.33
N TYR A 142 -1.82 7.12 -9.27
CA TYR A 142 -0.44 6.98 -8.86
C TYR A 142 -0.12 5.56 -8.43
N ILE A 143 1.17 5.26 -8.41
CA ILE A 143 1.70 3.97 -7.97
C ILE A 143 2.61 4.20 -6.77
N SER A 144 2.42 3.36 -5.75
CA SER A 144 3.27 3.30 -4.57
C SER A 144 4.19 2.09 -4.66
N MET A 145 5.50 2.34 -4.49
CA MET A 145 6.55 1.34 -4.51
C MET A 145 7.44 1.52 -3.28
N SER A 146 7.82 0.42 -2.65
CA SER A 146 8.69 0.44 -1.46
C SER A 146 9.89 -0.47 -1.63
N ARG A 147 9.69 -1.80 -1.57
CA ARG A 147 10.76 -2.81 -1.67
C ARG A 147 11.59 -2.71 -2.96
N ALA A 148 11.01 -2.22 -4.05
CA ALA A 148 11.72 -1.95 -5.30
C ALA A 148 12.78 -0.85 -5.11
N PHE A 149 12.43 0.26 -4.47
CA PHE A 149 13.36 1.36 -4.18
C PHE A 149 14.40 1.01 -3.10
N VAL A 150 14.05 0.16 -2.14
CA VAL A 150 15.04 -0.38 -1.18
C VAL A 150 16.16 -1.13 -1.90
N ARG A 151 15.83 -1.85 -2.98
CA ARG A 151 16.80 -2.56 -3.80
C ARG A 151 17.51 -1.65 -4.81
N GLU A 152 16.77 -0.76 -5.46
CA GLU A 152 17.23 0.13 -6.53
C GLU A 152 16.66 1.55 -6.33
N PRO A 153 17.37 2.42 -5.57
CA PRO A 153 16.95 3.80 -5.36
C PRO A 153 16.88 4.63 -6.65
N ASP A 154 17.65 4.25 -7.67
CA ASP A 154 17.74 4.89 -8.99
C ASP A 154 16.73 4.33 -10.02
N LEU A 155 15.83 3.44 -9.61
CA LEU A 155 14.91 2.71 -10.51
C LEU A 155 14.14 3.62 -11.46
N ILE A 156 13.58 4.73 -10.97
CA ILE A 156 12.81 5.66 -11.82
C ILE A 156 13.70 6.36 -12.83
N SER A 157 14.93 6.73 -12.45
CA SER A 157 15.89 7.32 -13.40
C SER A 157 16.30 6.32 -14.47
N ARG A 158 16.48 5.05 -14.10
CA ARG A 158 16.80 3.95 -15.02
C ARG A 158 15.66 3.69 -16.02
N TRP A 159 14.41 3.66 -15.54
CA TRP A 159 13.25 3.58 -16.42
C TRP A 159 13.17 4.79 -17.35
N LYS A 160 13.39 6.01 -16.84
CA LYS A 160 13.39 7.23 -17.65
C LYS A 160 14.48 7.25 -18.73
N SER A 161 15.61 6.55 -18.54
CA SER A 161 16.65 6.44 -19.57
C SER A 161 16.37 5.36 -20.64
N GLY A 162 15.21 4.71 -20.60
CA GLY A 162 14.80 3.69 -21.56
C GLY A 162 15.16 2.26 -21.16
N ASP A 163 15.82 2.05 -20.02
CA ASP A 163 16.05 0.70 -19.48
C ASP A 163 14.87 0.27 -18.62
N HIS A 164 13.83 -0.27 -19.27
CA HIS A 164 12.57 -0.67 -18.64
C HIS A 164 12.62 -2.04 -17.95
N ARG A 165 13.79 -2.67 -17.82
CA ARG A 165 13.87 -3.97 -17.12
C ARG A 165 13.27 -3.87 -15.71
N PRO A 166 12.54 -4.90 -15.23
CA PRO A 166 11.97 -4.91 -13.89
C PRO A 166 13.00 -4.64 -12.81
N SER A 167 12.53 -4.18 -11.65
CA SER A 167 13.39 -4.03 -10.49
C SER A 167 14.02 -5.37 -10.10
N ARG A 168 15.29 -5.31 -9.70
CA ARG A 168 16.07 -6.42 -9.15
C ARG A 168 15.52 -6.94 -7.81
N CYS A 169 14.53 -6.28 -7.22
CA CYS A 169 13.91 -6.73 -5.97
C CYS A 169 13.37 -8.16 -6.14
N LYS A 170 13.80 -9.07 -5.27
CA LYS A 170 13.38 -10.49 -5.33
C LYS A 170 12.07 -10.77 -4.60
N SER A 171 11.48 -9.76 -3.96
CA SER A 171 10.29 -9.92 -3.11
C SER A 171 10.50 -11.04 -2.07
N ASP A 172 11.65 -11.06 -1.43
CA ASP A 172 12.05 -12.05 -0.42
C ASP A 172 11.76 -11.60 1.02
N ASN A 173 11.33 -10.34 1.19
CA ASN A 173 11.05 -9.69 2.47
C ASN A 173 12.24 -9.63 3.43
N LEU A 174 13.46 -9.95 3.00
CA LEU A 174 14.64 -9.91 3.87
C LEU A 174 15.01 -8.49 4.32
N CYS A 175 14.49 -7.47 3.63
CA CYS A 175 14.64 -6.07 4.04
C CYS A 175 13.97 -5.73 5.37
N PHE A 176 12.98 -6.52 5.82
CA PHE A 176 12.33 -6.29 7.11
C PHE A 176 13.17 -6.76 8.29
N THR A 177 14.00 -7.79 8.12
CA THR A 177 14.85 -8.35 9.20
C THR A 177 15.72 -7.27 9.88
N PRO A 178 16.57 -6.51 9.17
CA PRO A 178 17.35 -5.47 9.82
C PRO A 178 16.48 -4.34 10.40
N GLY A 179 15.31 -4.08 9.81
CA GLY A 179 14.33 -3.14 10.34
C GLY A 179 13.81 -3.55 11.72
N PHE A 180 13.44 -4.82 11.89
CA PHE A 180 13.01 -5.37 13.18
C PHE A 180 14.14 -5.43 14.21
N GLU A 181 15.39 -5.55 13.77
CA GLU A 181 16.57 -5.49 14.63
C GLU A 181 17.00 -4.06 15.00
N GLY A 182 16.30 -3.04 14.51
CA GLY A 182 16.64 -1.63 14.76
C GLY A 182 17.87 -1.12 13.99
N LYS A 183 18.31 -1.86 12.97
CA LYS A 183 19.47 -1.52 12.11
C LYS A 183 19.10 -0.71 10.86
N GLY A 184 17.84 -0.33 10.74
CA GLY A 184 17.29 0.32 9.55
C GLY A 184 16.87 -0.68 8.47
N VAL A 185 16.25 -0.18 7.40
CA VAL A 185 15.75 -1.00 6.29
C VAL A 185 16.72 -0.90 5.11
N TYR A 186 17.27 -2.03 4.68
CA TYR A 186 18.13 -2.14 3.50
C TYR A 186 17.93 -3.49 2.81
N CYS A 187 18.40 -3.61 1.56
CA CYS A 187 18.29 -4.86 0.82
C CYS A 187 19.40 -5.86 1.22
N VAL A 188 19.08 -6.79 2.11
CA VAL A 188 20.00 -7.86 2.54
C VAL A 188 20.50 -8.71 1.36
N THR A 189 19.63 -9.02 0.40
CA THR A 189 19.99 -9.78 -0.80
C THR A 189 21.05 -9.07 -1.65
N ARG A 190 21.03 -7.73 -1.68
CA ARG A 190 22.07 -6.95 -2.37
C ARG A 190 23.43 -7.15 -1.72
N GLU A 191 23.50 -7.04 -0.40
CA GLU A 191 24.75 -7.26 0.33
C GLU A 191 25.30 -8.69 0.15
N ILE A 192 24.42 -9.70 0.11
CA ILE A 192 24.82 -11.09 -0.11
C ILE A 192 25.43 -11.27 -1.50
N GLU A 193 24.81 -10.69 -2.54
CA GLU A 193 25.31 -10.76 -3.92
C GLU A 193 26.64 -10.01 -4.09
N GLU A 194 26.77 -8.83 -3.48
CA GLU A 194 28.01 -8.04 -3.49
C GLU A 194 29.17 -8.78 -2.79
N LYS A 195 28.91 -9.40 -1.63
CA LYS A 195 29.90 -10.22 -0.91
C LYS A 195 30.33 -11.46 -1.69
N LYS A 196 29.44 -12.07 -2.48
CA LYS A 196 29.79 -13.21 -3.34
C LYS A 196 30.69 -12.78 -4.48
N ASN A 197 30.40 -11.65 -5.13
CA ASN A 197 31.23 -11.14 -6.22
C ASN A 197 32.66 -10.81 -5.76
N LEU A 198 32.84 -10.27 -4.56
CA LEU A 198 34.15 -10.00 -3.95
C LEU A 198 34.97 -11.26 -3.60
N ARG A 199 34.33 -12.43 -3.47
CA ARG A 199 35.03 -13.70 -3.19
C ARG A 199 35.49 -14.43 -4.46
N VAL A 200 35.02 -14.00 -5.62
CA VAL A 200 35.31 -14.62 -6.93
C VAL A 200 36.38 -13.83 -7.71
N THR A 201 36.66 -12.58 -7.28
CA THR A 201 37.78 -11.73 -7.73
C THR A 201 39.00 -11.91 -6.85
#